data_AF-A0A9W4D744-F1
#
_entry.id   AF-A0A9W4D744-F1
#
_cell.length_a   1.000
_cell.length_b   1.000
_cell.length_c   1.000
_cell.angle_alpha   90.00
_cell.angle_beta   90.00
_cell.angle_gamma   90.00
#
_symmetry.space_group_name_H-M   'P 1'
#
loop_
_entity.id
_entity.type
_entity.pdbx_description
1 polymer ?
#
loop_
_entity_poly.entity_id
_entity_poly.type
_entity_poly.pdbx_seq_one_letter_code
_entity_poly.pdbx_strand_id
1 'polypeptide(L)'
;MSGPTPTSRSRAPPQGDEEASSELKLGEFQDVDALTHSEAALVINALMAKRRMGGKDRIGETEMLLKTTEYLDHFARFKRKENVEAVERLLSAHKELAKFERAQLGSLCCDTAEEAKTLIPSLQDKIGDDELQELLDEITKLMGYGN
;
A
#
# COMPACT_ATOMS: atom_id res chain seq x y z
N MET A 1 34.63 -43.02 6.51
CA MET A 1 33.62 -42.63 7.52
C MET A 1 33.13 -41.24 7.14
N SER A 2 31.85 -41.10 6.80
CA SER A 2 31.25 -39.83 6.37
C SER A 2 30.66 -39.13 7.59
N GLY A 3 31.10 -37.91 7.87
CA GLY A 3 30.61 -37.12 9.00
C GLY A 3 29.14 -36.68 8.84
N PRO A 4 28.46 -36.31 9.95
CA PRO A 4 27.05 -35.94 9.92
C PRO A 4 26.84 -34.63 9.15
N THR A 5 25.75 -34.58 8.38
CA THR A 5 25.35 -33.43 7.56
C THR A 5 25.13 -32.20 8.45
N PRO A 6 25.64 -31.01 8.08
CA PRO A 6 25.44 -29.81 8.90
C PRO A 6 23.95 -29.47 8.99
N THR A 7 23.42 -29.41 10.21
CA THR A 7 22.02 -29.04 10.51
C THR A 7 21.84 -27.55 10.82
N SER A 8 22.86 -26.73 10.56
CA SER A 8 22.81 -25.30 10.82
C SER A 8 21.78 -24.63 9.90
N ARG A 9 20.68 -24.17 10.49
CA ARG A 9 19.79 -23.20 9.86
C ARG A 9 20.59 -21.92 9.63
N SER A 10 20.61 -21.43 8.40
CA SER A 10 21.15 -20.11 8.09
C SER A 10 20.49 -19.06 8.98
N ARG A 11 21.31 -18.21 9.61
CA ARG A 11 20.82 -17.08 10.40
C ARG A 11 19.95 -16.21 9.49
N ALA A 12 18.77 -15.81 9.97
CA ALA A 12 17.94 -14.86 9.25
C ALA A 12 18.76 -13.59 8.94
N PRO A 13 18.53 -12.96 7.77
CA PRO A 13 19.19 -11.69 7.47
C PRO A 13 18.95 -10.68 8.60
N PRO A 14 19.92 -9.78 8.86
CA PRO A 14 19.71 -8.71 9.82
C PRO A 14 18.43 -7.93 9.45
N GLN A 15 17.53 -7.82 10.41
CA GLN A 15 16.26 -7.11 10.25
C GLN A 15 16.53 -5.60 10.46
N GLY A 16 15.96 -4.73 9.63
CA GLY A 16 16.08 -3.27 9.78
C GLY A 16 17.01 -2.56 8.80
N ASP A 17 17.56 -3.24 7.80
CA ASP A 17 18.19 -2.59 6.64
C ASP A 17 17.15 -2.17 5.56
N GLU A 18 15.85 -2.36 5.83
CA GLU A 18 14.80 -1.93 4.92
C GLU A 18 14.65 -0.39 4.92
N GLU A 19 14.72 0.22 3.73
CA GLU A 19 14.55 1.66 3.53
C GLU A 19 13.68 1.98 2.30
N ALA A 20 12.84 3.00 2.44
CA ALA A 20 12.00 3.55 1.37
C ALA A 20 12.40 5.01 1.09
N SER A 21 13.67 5.22 0.75
CA SER A 21 14.24 6.53 0.43
C SER A 21 14.19 6.78 -1.09
N SER A 22 15.22 7.41 -1.66
CA SER A 22 15.40 7.53 -3.11
C SER A 22 15.59 6.17 -3.79
N GLU A 23 16.16 5.21 -3.06
CA GLU A 23 16.22 3.82 -3.47
C GLU A 23 15.28 2.99 -2.60
N LEU A 24 14.47 2.14 -3.23
CA LEU A 24 13.60 1.21 -2.52
C LEU A 24 14.39 -0.06 -2.18
N LYS A 25 14.65 -0.27 -0.89
CA LYS A 25 15.23 -1.50 -0.34
C LYS A 25 14.23 -2.07 0.66
N LEU A 26 13.25 -2.84 0.17
CA LEU A 26 12.14 -3.31 1.01
C LEU A 26 12.37 -4.70 1.60
N GLY A 27 13.57 -5.27 1.45
CA GLY A 27 13.92 -6.60 1.96
C GLY A 27 13.02 -7.69 1.39
N GLU A 28 12.36 -8.46 2.26
CA GLU A 28 11.40 -9.50 1.84
C GLU A 28 10.13 -8.94 1.19
N PHE A 29 9.86 -7.64 1.34
CA PHE A 29 8.71 -6.95 0.75
C PHE A 29 9.03 -6.33 -0.62
N GLN A 30 10.21 -6.59 -1.16
CA GLN A 30 10.55 -6.16 -2.51
C GLN A 30 9.59 -6.81 -3.52
N ASP A 31 8.99 -6.00 -4.39
CA ASP A 31 8.03 -6.41 -5.43
C ASP A 31 6.75 -7.11 -4.94
N VAL A 32 6.48 -7.07 -3.63
CA VAL A 32 5.24 -7.56 -3.03
C VAL A 32 4.09 -6.59 -3.30
N ASP A 33 2.87 -7.13 -3.43
CA ASP A 33 1.68 -6.30 -3.58
C ASP A 33 1.49 -5.41 -2.35
N ALA A 34 1.34 -4.11 -2.63
CA ALA A 34 1.10 -3.09 -1.62
C ALA A 34 -0.34 -2.62 -1.76
N LEU A 35 -0.97 -2.29 -0.63
CA LEU A 35 -2.33 -1.77 -0.58
C LEU A 35 -2.29 -0.30 -0.18
N THR A 36 -3.07 0.52 -0.87
CA THR A 36 -3.47 1.84 -0.40
C THR A 36 -4.33 1.70 0.86
N HIS A 37 -4.45 2.79 1.64
CA HIS A 37 -5.38 2.81 2.78
C HIS A 37 -6.81 2.43 2.39
N SER A 38 -7.24 2.83 1.19
CA SER A 38 -8.61 2.57 0.71
C SER A 38 -8.81 1.10 0.33
N GLU A 39 -7.83 0.47 -0.33
CA GLU A 39 -7.87 -0.97 -0.61
C GLU A 39 -7.81 -1.80 0.66
N ALA A 40 -6.92 -1.43 1.59
CA ALA A 40 -6.81 -2.09 2.89
C ALA A 40 -8.14 -2.03 3.67
N ALA A 41 -8.81 -0.87 3.65
CA ALA A 41 -10.13 -0.70 4.28
C ALA A 41 -11.18 -1.65 3.68
N LEU A 42 -11.25 -1.76 2.36
CA LEU A 42 -12.18 -2.67 1.68
C LEU A 42 -11.92 -4.14 2.04
N VAL A 43 -10.65 -4.56 2.01
CA VAL A 43 -10.26 -5.95 2.30
C VAL A 43 -10.58 -6.31 3.75
N ILE A 44 -10.23 -5.45 4.70
CA ILE A 44 -10.49 -5.70 6.13
C ILE A 44 -11.98 -5.74 6.42
N ASN A 45 -12.76 -4.78 5.90
CA ASN A 45 -14.21 -4.74 6.10
C ASN A 45 -14.90 -5.98 5.51
N ALA A 46 -14.51 -6.40 4.30
CA ALA A 46 -15.03 -7.62 3.69
C ALA A 46 -14.70 -8.88 4.50
N LEU A 47 -13.47 -8.96 5.02
CA LEU A 47 -13.03 -10.08 5.86
C LEU A 47 -13.80 -10.12 7.19
N MET A 48 -14.00 -8.98 7.84
CA MET A 48 -14.77 -8.87 9.08
C MET A 48 -16.23 -9.26 8.87
N ALA A 49 -16.88 -8.77 7.81
CA ALA A 49 -18.25 -9.14 7.48
C ALA A 49 -18.39 -10.66 7.26
N LYS A 50 -17.44 -11.26 6.53
CA LYS A 50 -17.41 -12.72 6.29
C LYS A 50 -17.24 -13.52 7.59
N ARG A 51 -16.42 -13.05 8.53
CA ARG A 51 -16.24 -13.71 9.85
C ARG A 51 -17.52 -13.68 10.68
N ARG A 52 -18.21 -12.55 10.71
CA ARG A 52 -19.50 -12.39 11.43
C ARG A 52 -20.58 -13.33 10.89
N MET A 53 -20.68 -13.48 9.57
CA MET A 53 -21.62 -14.42 8.95
C MET A 53 -21.28 -15.89 9.20
N GLY A 54 -19.99 -16.21 9.38
CA GLY A 54 -19.50 -17.59 9.51
C GLY A 54 -19.57 -18.20 10.92
N GLY A 55 -20.10 -17.48 11.92
CA GLY A 55 -20.23 -17.97 13.31
C GLY A 55 -18.91 -18.32 14.01
N LYS A 56 -17.76 -17.94 13.42
CA LYS A 56 -16.43 -18.11 14.01
C LYS A 56 -16.03 -16.82 14.74
N ASP A 57 -16.70 -16.52 15.84
CA ASP A 57 -16.33 -15.46 16.80
C ASP A 57 -15.06 -15.81 17.63
N ARG A 58 -14.31 -16.85 17.25
CA ARG A 58 -13.25 -17.42 18.10
C ARG A 58 -11.91 -16.73 18.05
N ILE A 59 -11.71 -15.81 17.10
CA ILE A 59 -10.58 -14.87 17.15
C ILE A 59 -11.24 -13.54 17.46
N GLY A 60 -11.34 -13.20 18.74
CA GLY A 60 -11.83 -11.90 19.17
C GLY A 60 -11.11 -10.80 18.39
N GLU A 61 -11.85 -9.76 17.99
CA GLU A 61 -11.28 -8.60 17.30
C GLU A 61 -10.11 -8.10 18.15
N THR A 62 -8.89 -8.29 17.64
CA THR A 62 -7.70 -7.89 18.39
C THR A 62 -7.70 -6.37 18.50
N GLU A 63 -7.16 -5.84 19.60
CA GLU A 63 -7.03 -4.39 19.77
C GLU A 63 -6.32 -3.73 18.57
N MET A 64 -5.32 -4.41 18.01
CA MET A 64 -4.63 -4.01 16.78
C MET A 64 -5.59 -3.91 15.59
N LEU A 65 -6.42 -4.94 15.34
CA LEU A 65 -7.37 -4.91 14.24
C LEU A 65 -8.38 -3.77 14.39
N LEU A 66 -8.90 -3.55 15.60
CA LEU A 66 -9.82 -2.44 15.88
C LEU A 66 -9.17 -1.08 15.59
N LYS A 67 -7.96 -0.85 16.10
CA LYS A 67 -7.20 0.39 15.86
C LYS A 67 -6.86 0.59 14.39
N THR A 68 -6.50 -0.48 13.68
CA THR A 68 -6.24 -0.42 12.23
C THR A 68 -7.51 -0.07 11.47
N THR A 69 -8.65 -0.69 11.78
CA THR A 69 -9.93 -0.36 11.12
C THR A 69 -10.33 1.10 11.38
N GLU A 70 -10.19 1.58 12.61
CA GLU A 70 -10.46 2.99 12.96
C GLU A 70 -9.53 3.96 12.21
N TYR A 71 -8.24 3.63 12.12
CA TYR A 71 -7.28 4.42 11.34
C TYR A 71 -7.68 4.47 9.86
N LEU A 72 -7.98 3.31 9.27
CA LEU A 72 -8.39 3.25 7.86
C LEU A 72 -9.74 3.93 7.62
N ASP A 73 -10.64 3.96 8.59
CA ASP A 73 -11.87 4.71 8.44
C ASP A 73 -11.66 6.23 8.44
N HIS A 74 -10.66 6.74 9.17
CA HIS A 74 -10.34 8.17 9.11
C HIS A 74 -9.52 8.55 7.87
N PHE A 75 -8.56 7.71 7.46
CA PHE A 75 -7.55 8.09 6.46
C PHE A 75 -7.76 7.52 5.06
N ALA A 76 -8.65 6.53 4.86
CA ALA A 76 -8.99 6.07 3.52
C ALA A 76 -9.68 7.18 2.71
N ARG A 77 -9.04 7.59 1.62
CA ARG A 77 -9.50 8.66 0.73
C ARG A 77 -10.67 8.25 -0.15
N PHE A 78 -10.74 6.97 -0.53
CA PHE A 78 -11.76 6.44 -1.41
C PHE A 78 -12.64 5.43 -0.65
N LYS A 79 -13.89 5.79 -0.40
CA LYS A 79 -14.84 4.93 0.34
C LYS A 79 -15.65 4.00 -0.57
N ARG A 80 -15.90 4.44 -1.80
CA ARG A 80 -16.67 3.68 -2.79
C ARG A 80 -15.77 2.70 -3.52
N LYS A 81 -16.21 1.44 -3.60
CA LYS A 81 -15.46 0.37 -4.26
C LYS A 81 -15.13 0.72 -5.71
N GLU A 82 -16.07 1.33 -6.44
CA GLU A 82 -15.85 1.71 -7.84
C GLU A 82 -14.72 2.74 -7.98
N ASN A 83 -14.60 3.66 -7.03
CA ASN A 83 -13.54 4.67 -7.01
C ASN A 83 -12.19 4.04 -6.67
N VAL A 84 -12.15 3.11 -5.70
CA VAL A 84 -10.92 2.37 -5.37
C VAL A 84 -10.40 1.60 -6.58
N GLU A 85 -11.27 0.84 -7.26
CA GLU A 85 -10.89 0.09 -8.46
C GLU A 85 -10.47 1.02 -9.63
N ALA A 86 -11.04 2.23 -9.72
CA ALA A 86 -10.63 3.21 -10.72
C ALA A 86 -9.23 3.75 -10.45
N VAL A 87 -8.91 4.08 -9.19
CA VAL A 87 -7.57 4.52 -8.77
C VAL A 87 -6.55 3.40 -8.97
N GLU A 88 -6.89 2.16 -8.61
CA GLU A 88 -6.03 0.99 -8.85
C GLU A 88 -5.69 0.84 -10.33
N ARG A 89 -6.70 0.90 -11.22
CA ARG A 89 -6.49 0.81 -12.67
C ARG A 89 -5.57 1.92 -13.18
N LEU A 90 -5.81 3.16 -12.74
CA LEU A 90 -5.01 4.32 -13.12
C LEU A 90 -3.54 4.14 -12.72
N LEU A 91 -3.27 3.83 -11.45
CA LEU A 91 -1.93 3.61 -10.93
C LEU A 91 -1.24 2.39 -11.57
N SER A 92 -1.99 1.33 -11.88
CA SER A 92 -1.45 0.12 -12.50
C SER A 92 -1.02 0.31 -13.96
N ALA A 93 -1.50 1.36 -14.63
CA ALA A 93 -1.09 1.71 -15.98
C ALA A 93 0.38 2.18 -16.03
N HIS A 94 0.86 2.78 -14.95
CA HIS A 94 2.24 3.25 -14.75
C HIS A 94 3.17 2.12 -14.31
N LYS A 95 3.59 1.30 -15.29
CA LYS A 95 4.38 0.08 -15.08
C LYS A 95 5.79 0.34 -14.54
N GLU A 96 6.31 1.53 -14.80
CA GLU A 96 7.58 2.08 -14.31
C GLU A 96 7.58 2.32 -12.79
N LEU A 97 6.41 2.54 -12.19
CA LEU A 97 6.26 2.74 -10.76
C LEU A 97 6.24 1.39 -10.02
N ALA A 98 6.97 1.31 -8.92
CA ALA A 98 6.93 0.18 -8.01
C ALA A 98 5.58 0.09 -7.31
N LYS A 99 5.20 -1.11 -6.86
CA LYS A 99 3.93 -1.34 -6.17
C LYS A 99 3.80 -0.49 -4.90
N PHE A 100 4.91 -0.32 -4.17
CA PHE A 100 5.00 0.59 -3.03
C PHE A 100 4.67 2.05 -3.39
N GLU A 101 5.27 2.57 -4.48
CA GLU A 101 5.06 3.95 -4.92
C GLU A 101 3.61 4.20 -5.33
N ARG A 102 3.01 3.25 -6.06
CA ARG A 102 1.58 3.30 -6.39
C ARG A 102 0.71 3.35 -5.13
N ALA A 103 0.99 2.49 -4.16
CA ALA A 103 0.25 2.48 -2.90
C ALA A 103 0.42 3.79 -2.10
N GLN A 104 1.60 4.42 -2.14
CA GLN A 104 1.84 5.73 -1.53
C GLN A 104 1.06 6.84 -2.25
N LEU A 105 1.10 6.90 -3.59
CA LEU A 105 0.36 7.90 -4.38
C LEU A 105 -1.16 7.83 -4.12
N GLY A 106 -1.73 6.63 -4.13
CA GLY A 106 -3.16 6.42 -3.84
C GLY A 106 -3.56 6.58 -2.37
N SER A 107 -2.59 6.79 -1.48
CA SER A 107 -2.78 6.96 -0.04
C SER A 107 -2.60 8.39 0.43
N LEU A 108 -1.51 9.03 0.00
CA LEU A 108 -1.14 10.38 0.38
C LEU A 108 -2.01 11.41 -0.35
N CYS A 109 -2.35 11.13 -1.62
CA CYS A 109 -3.11 12.04 -2.49
C CYS A 109 -2.52 13.46 -2.48
N CYS A 110 -1.23 13.55 -2.82
CA CYS A 110 -0.50 14.81 -2.90
C CYS A 110 -1.15 15.77 -3.92
N ASP A 111 -1.05 17.07 -3.64
CA ASP A 111 -1.63 18.11 -4.49
C ASP A 111 -0.71 18.45 -5.68
N THR A 112 0.62 18.36 -5.48
CA THR A 112 1.61 18.71 -6.50
C THR A 112 2.63 17.60 -6.76
N ALA A 113 3.17 17.56 -7.97
CA ALA A 113 4.28 16.68 -8.33
C ALA A 113 5.51 16.89 -7.42
N GLU A 114 5.79 18.14 -7.04
CA GLU A 114 6.87 18.48 -6.09
C GLU A 114 6.63 17.84 -4.72
N GLU A 115 5.41 17.93 -4.18
CA GLU A 115 5.05 17.30 -2.91
C GLU A 115 5.17 15.79 -3.01
N ALA A 116 4.64 15.19 -4.08
CA ALA A 116 4.71 13.75 -4.30
C ALA A 116 6.15 13.23 -4.35
N LYS A 117 7.03 13.91 -5.09
CA LYS A 117 8.46 13.54 -5.16
C LYS A 117 9.20 13.82 -3.86
N THR A 118 8.79 14.82 -3.08
CA THR A 118 9.38 15.10 -1.76
C THR A 118 9.01 14.00 -0.75
N LEU A 119 7.74 13.57 -0.73
CA LEU A 119 7.25 12.55 0.20
C LEU A 119 7.61 11.13 -0.25
N ILE A 120 7.80 10.91 -1.55
CA ILE A 120 8.15 9.62 -2.16
C ILE A 120 9.41 9.81 -3.03
N PRO A 121 10.60 9.91 -2.42
CA PRO A 121 11.83 10.29 -3.15
C PRO A 121 12.25 9.33 -4.26
N SER A 122 11.75 8.10 -4.24
CA SER A 122 12.00 7.09 -5.26
C SER A 122 11.30 7.35 -6.60
N LEU A 123 10.38 8.33 -6.65
CA LEU A 123 9.73 8.80 -7.88
C LEU A 123 10.60 9.72 -8.73
N GLN A 124 11.69 10.28 -8.18
CA GLN A 124 12.39 11.44 -8.74
C GLN A 124 12.72 11.30 -10.23
N ASP A 125 13.22 10.13 -10.63
CA ASP A 125 13.73 9.84 -11.98
C ASP A 125 12.82 8.88 -12.79
N LYS A 126 11.64 8.51 -12.26
CA LYS A 126 10.75 7.50 -12.88
C LYS A 126 9.65 8.09 -13.74
N ILE A 127 9.13 9.26 -13.36
CA ILE A 127 7.99 9.91 -14.00
C ILE A 127 8.26 11.42 -14.09
N GLY A 128 7.89 12.03 -15.21
CA GLY A 128 8.01 13.48 -15.41
C GLY A 128 7.05 14.26 -14.51
N ASP A 129 7.39 15.51 -14.18
CA ASP A 129 6.54 16.33 -13.29
C ASP A 129 5.16 16.59 -13.91
N ASP A 130 5.09 16.87 -15.21
CA ASP A 130 3.84 17.11 -15.92
C ASP A 130 2.94 15.84 -15.92
N GLU A 131 3.52 14.68 -16.23
CA GLU A 131 2.81 13.39 -16.25
C GLU A 131 2.36 12.98 -14.84
N LEU A 132 3.20 13.21 -13.84
CA LEU A 132 2.85 12.97 -12.43
C LEU A 132 1.72 13.91 -11.98
N GLN A 133 1.74 15.18 -12.38
CA GLN A 133 0.67 16.12 -12.05
C GLN A 133 -0.66 15.70 -12.69
N GLU A 134 -0.65 15.29 -13.97
CA GLU A 134 -1.84 14.76 -14.64
C GLU A 134 -2.42 13.55 -13.90
N LEU A 135 -1.55 12.62 -13.48
CA LEU A 135 -1.93 11.45 -12.69
C LEU A 135 -2.57 11.85 -11.34
N LEU A 136 -1.95 12.79 -10.60
CA LEU A 136 -2.47 13.27 -9.31
C LEU A 136 -3.83 13.97 -9.46
N ASP A 137 -4.00 14.77 -10.51
CA ASP A 137 -5.27 15.44 -10.83
C ASP A 137 -6.38 14.43 -11.13
N GLU A 138 -6.06 13.34 -11.84
CA GLU A 138 -7.01 12.26 -12.11
C GLU A 138 -7.40 11.47 -10.84
N ILE A 139 -6.44 11.15 -9.99
CA ILE A 139 -6.68 10.54 -8.67
C ILE A 139 -7.61 11.45 -7.84
N THR A 140 -7.36 12.76 -7.85
CA THR A 140 -8.12 13.75 -7.08
C THR A 140 -9.59 13.82 -7.50
N LYS A 141 -9.88 13.74 -8.80
CA LYS A 141 -11.26 13.68 -9.31
C LYS A 141 -12.04 12.49 -8.74
N LEU A 142 -11.37 11.37 -8.44
CA LEU A 142 -11.98 10.16 -7.90
C LEU A 142 -12.23 10.24 -6.38
N MET A 143 -11.65 11.22 -5.67
CA MET A 143 -11.85 11.37 -4.21
C MET A 143 -13.28 11.81 -3.86
N GLY A 144 -14.03 12.35 -4.83
CA GLY A 144 -15.44 12.69 -4.62
C GLY A 144 -15.70 14.07 -4.04
N TYR A 145 -14.74 15.00 -4.08
CA TYR A 145 -14.98 16.44 -3.85
C TYR A 145 -15.83 17.10 -4.95
N GLY A 146 -16.17 16.36 -6.00
CA GLY A 146 -17.12 16.76 -7.04
C GLY A 146 -18.50 16.13 -6.85
N ASN A 147 -19.22 16.59 -5.82
CA ASN A 147 -20.67 16.85 -5.81
C ASN A 147 -21.11 17.48 -4.49
#